data_AF-A0A453QPC6-F1
#
_entry.id   AF-A0A453QPC6-F1
#
_cell.length_a   1.000
_cell.length_b   1.000
_cell.length_c   1.000
_cell.angle_alpha   90.00
_cell.angle_beta   90.00
_cell.angle_gamma   90.00
#
_symmetry.space_group_name_H-M   'P 1'
#
loop_
_entity.id
_entity.type
_entity.pdbx_description
1 polymer ?
#
loop_
_entity_poly.entity_id
_entity_poly.type
_entity_poly.pdbx_seq_one_letter_code
_entity_poly.pdbx_strand_id
1 'polypeptide(L)'
;LDKDEAHLFFVPSYVKCVRMTGALTDKEINQTYVKVLSQMSYFRRSGGRDHIFVFPSGAGAHLFRSWATFLNRSIILTPEGDRTDKRGISAFNTWKDIIIPGNVDDSMVKPDARAVQPIPLTKRKYLANFLGRAQGKVGRLKLVELAKQYPDKV
;
A
#
# COMPACT_ATOMS: atom_id res chain seq x y z
N LEU A 1 18.88 -16.65 -13.43
CA LEU A 1 18.73 -15.18 -13.45
C LEU A 1 19.90 -14.61 -12.67
N ASP A 2 20.76 -13.87 -13.34
CA ASP A 2 21.84 -13.14 -12.70
C ASP A 2 21.23 -11.95 -11.92
N LYS A 3 21.67 -11.75 -10.68
CA LYS A 3 21.22 -10.63 -9.85
C LYS A 3 21.87 -9.31 -10.27
N ASP A 4 23.03 -9.36 -10.91
CA ASP A 4 23.75 -8.17 -11.36
C ASP A 4 23.10 -7.51 -12.58
N GLU A 5 22.31 -8.28 -13.34
CA GLU A 5 21.51 -7.81 -14.47
C GLU A 5 20.09 -7.36 -14.07
N ALA A 6 19.73 -7.46 -12.79
CA ALA A 6 18.39 -7.10 -12.32
C ALA A 6 18.21 -5.57 -12.30
N HIS A 7 17.14 -5.10 -12.94
CA HIS A 7 16.73 -3.69 -12.89
C HIS A 7 15.97 -3.34 -11.60
N LEU A 8 15.23 -4.30 -11.06
CA LEU A 8 14.39 -4.14 -9.87
C LEU A 8 14.48 -5.39 -8.99
N PHE A 9 14.49 -5.18 -7.68
CA PHE A 9 14.48 -6.21 -6.66
C PHE A 9 13.14 -6.20 -5.93
N PHE A 10 12.40 -7.30 -6.02
CA PHE A 10 11.18 -7.46 -5.25
C PHE A 10 11.47 -7.92 -3.82
N VAL A 11 10.94 -7.21 -2.83
CA VAL A 11 11.15 -7.48 -1.40
C VAL A 11 9.82 -7.78 -0.72
N PRO A 12 9.44 -9.06 -0.56
CA PRO A 12 8.19 -9.45 0.08
C PRO A 12 8.24 -9.19 1.59
N SER A 13 7.60 -8.10 2.01
CA SER A 13 7.74 -7.53 3.34
C SER A 13 6.47 -7.78 4.18
N TYR A 14 6.35 -8.97 4.78
CA TYR A 14 5.13 -9.38 5.51
C TYR A 14 5.09 -8.91 6.98
N VAL A 15 5.52 -7.68 7.23
CA VAL A 15 5.66 -7.12 8.59
C VAL A 15 4.33 -7.10 9.36
N LYS A 16 3.21 -6.91 8.67
CA LYS A 16 1.88 -6.97 9.29
C LYS A 16 1.59 -8.36 9.83
N CYS A 17 1.92 -9.42 9.09
CA CYS A 17 1.69 -10.80 9.51
C CYS A 17 2.47 -11.12 10.78
N VAL A 18 3.77 -10.78 10.80
CA VAL A 18 4.64 -10.97 11.98
C VAL A 18 4.10 -10.26 13.21
N ARG A 19 3.58 -9.03 13.05
CA ARG A 19 2.92 -8.29 14.13
C ARG A 19 1.63 -8.96 14.58
N MET A 20 0.81 -9.45 13.65
CA MET A 20 -0.50 -10.05 13.93
C MET A 20 -0.38 -11.41 14.62
N THR A 21 0.66 -12.19 14.33
CA THR A 21 0.94 -13.45 15.02
C THR A 21 1.57 -13.26 16.40
N GLY A 22 1.86 -12.02 16.81
CA GLY A 22 2.55 -11.71 18.06
C GLY A 22 4.01 -12.16 18.08
N ALA A 23 4.59 -12.49 16.93
CA ALA A 23 5.95 -13.01 16.85
C ALA A 23 7.02 -11.95 17.16
N LEU A 24 6.74 -10.68 16.87
CA LEU A 24 7.59 -9.54 17.24
C LEU A 24 6.73 -8.35 17.69
N THR A 25 7.22 -7.62 18.68
CA THR A 25 6.71 -6.29 19.07
C THR A 25 7.08 -5.23 18.04
N ASP A 26 6.42 -4.07 18.09
CA ASP A 26 6.74 -2.93 17.19
C ASP A 26 8.22 -2.49 17.28
N LYS A 27 8.82 -2.57 18.48
CA LYS A 27 10.24 -2.25 18.69
C LYS A 27 11.15 -3.26 18.01
N GLU A 28 10.86 -4.55 18.18
CA GLU A 28 11.63 -5.65 17.57
C GLU A 28 11.48 -5.68 16.06
N ILE A 29 10.27 -5.39 15.53
CA ILE A 29 10.03 -5.22 14.09
C ILE A 29 10.99 -4.18 13.53
N ASN A 30 11.09 -3.02 14.18
CA ASN A 30 11.95 -1.94 13.69
C ASN A 30 13.42 -2.35 13.67
N GLN A 31 13.92 -2.93 14.76
CA GLN A 31 15.30 -3.39 14.87
C GLN A 31 15.62 -4.50 13.85
N THR A 32 14.69 -5.44 13.67
CA THR A 32 14.82 -6.54 12.72
C THR A 32 14.92 -6.01 11.29
N TYR A 33 14.08 -5.05 10.90
CA TYR A 33 14.17 -4.41 9.58
C TYR A 33 15.52 -3.77 9.33
N VAL A 34 15.99 -2.94 10.28
CA VAL A 34 17.29 -2.26 10.15
C VAL A 34 18.42 -3.29 9.99
N LYS A 35 18.37 -4.38 10.75
CA LYS A 35 19.34 -5.47 10.66
C LYS A 35 19.28 -6.20 9.31
N VAL A 36 18.09 -6.50 8.79
CA VAL A 36 17.95 -7.16 7.47
C VAL A 36 18.46 -6.24 6.36
N LEU A 37 18.07 -4.97 6.37
CA LEU A 37 18.52 -4.00 5.36
C LEU A 37 20.05 -3.84 5.35
N SER A 38 20.69 -3.85 6.52
CA SER A 38 22.15 -3.75 6.60
C SER A 38 22.88 -4.96 6.02
N GLN A 39 22.20 -6.11 5.91
CA GLN A 39 22.73 -7.35 5.34
C GLN A 39 22.46 -7.48 3.83
N MET A 40 21.58 -6.66 3.25
CA MET A 40 21.24 -6.70 1.83
C MET A 40 22.30 -5.97 0.98
N SER A 41 23.25 -6.72 0.41
CA SER A 41 24.34 -6.16 -0.39
C SER A 41 23.86 -5.34 -1.60
N TYR A 42 22.87 -5.84 -2.34
CA TYR A 42 22.30 -5.14 -3.50
C TYR A 42 21.53 -3.88 -3.11
N PHE A 43 20.88 -3.86 -1.95
CA PHE A 43 20.21 -2.67 -1.42
C PHE A 43 21.18 -1.49 -1.25
N ARG A 44 22.41 -1.77 -0.80
CA ARG A 44 23.43 -0.74 -0.60
C ARG A 44 23.93 -0.11 -1.90
N ARG A 45 23.82 -0.79 -3.05
CA ARG A 45 24.28 -0.28 -4.36
C ARG A 45 23.53 0.99 -4.77
N SER A 46 22.21 0.98 -4.62
CA SER A 46 21.33 2.09 -5.01
C SER A 46 20.80 2.90 -3.82
N GLY A 47 21.04 2.41 -2.59
CA GLY A 47 20.34 2.88 -1.40
C GLY A 47 18.84 2.55 -1.45
N GLY A 48 18.49 1.42 -2.06
CA GLY A 48 17.13 0.89 -2.14
C GLY A 48 16.26 1.43 -3.27
N ARG A 49 16.76 2.27 -4.18
CA ARG A 49 15.96 2.92 -5.24
C ARG A 49 15.30 1.94 -6.22
N ASP A 50 15.97 0.84 -6.44
CA ASP A 50 15.56 -0.28 -7.29
C ASP A 50 14.84 -1.40 -6.50
N HIS A 51 14.56 -1.19 -5.21
CA HIS A 51 13.89 -2.19 -4.37
C HIS A 51 12.40 -1.86 -4.18
N ILE A 52 11.55 -2.83 -4.48
CA ILE A 52 10.08 -2.76 -4.32
C ILE A 52 9.70 -3.48 -3.03
N PHE A 53 9.35 -2.72 -1.99
CA PHE A 53 8.87 -3.26 -0.72
C PHE A 53 7.36 -3.36 -0.71
N VAL A 54 6.85 -4.52 -0.29
CA VAL A 54 5.41 -4.76 -0.19
C VAL A 54 4.91 -4.46 1.22
N PHE A 55 3.99 -3.50 1.37
CA PHE A 55 3.29 -3.21 2.61
C PHE A 55 1.77 -3.29 2.37
N PRO A 56 1.18 -4.50 2.38
CA PRO A 56 -0.21 -4.70 1.93
C PRO A 56 -1.26 -4.28 2.98
N SER A 57 -0.82 -3.79 4.13
CA SER A 57 -1.68 -3.29 5.20
C SER A 57 -1.97 -1.81 4.98
N GLY A 58 -3.15 -1.32 5.37
CA GLY A 58 -3.44 0.12 5.38
C GLY A 58 -2.54 0.96 6.30
N ALA A 59 -1.74 0.33 7.16
CA ALA A 59 -0.67 1.01 7.88
C ALA A 59 0.55 1.34 7.00
N GLY A 60 0.68 0.71 5.83
CA GLY A 60 1.80 0.89 4.92
C GLY A 60 3.15 0.60 5.57
N ALA A 61 4.16 1.35 5.13
CA ALA A 61 5.52 1.27 5.66
C ALA A 61 5.64 1.67 7.14
N HIS A 62 4.62 2.30 7.74
CA HIS A 62 4.65 2.77 9.13
C HIS A 62 4.69 1.65 10.18
N LEU A 63 4.49 0.39 9.77
CA LEU A 63 4.77 -0.77 10.62
C LEU A 63 6.28 -0.91 10.90
N PHE A 64 7.12 -0.42 9.99
CA PHE A 64 8.54 -0.20 10.22
C PHE A 64 8.76 1.28 10.57
N ARG A 65 8.88 1.60 11.86
CA ARG A 65 8.91 2.99 12.35
C ARG A 65 10.00 3.87 11.70
N SER A 66 11.14 3.29 11.35
CA SER A 66 12.26 3.98 10.72
C SER A 66 12.20 3.98 9.18
N TRP A 67 11.07 3.62 8.56
CA TRP A 67 10.95 3.55 7.09
C TRP A 67 11.38 4.84 6.38
N ALA A 68 11.06 6.02 6.93
CA ALA A 68 11.40 7.30 6.32
C ALA A 68 12.91 7.56 6.28
N THR A 69 13.69 6.88 7.13
CA THR A 69 15.15 6.97 7.12
C THR A 69 15.75 5.95 6.16
N PHE A 70 15.24 4.72 6.18
CA PHE A 70 15.90 3.60 5.49
C PHE A 70 15.29 3.26 4.13
N LEU A 71 14.02 3.58 3.88
CA LEU A 71 13.27 3.22 2.67
C LEU A 71 12.74 4.44 1.90
N ASN A 72 13.19 5.66 2.21
CA ASN A 72 12.70 6.88 1.56
C ASN A 72 12.91 6.93 0.04
N ARG A 73 13.92 6.22 -0.46
CA ARG A 73 14.26 6.09 -1.88
C ARG A 73 13.61 4.88 -2.53
N SER A 74 13.11 3.95 -1.74
CA SER A 74 12.57 2.68 -2.22
C SER A 74 11.18 2.82 -2.78
N ILE A 75 10.85 1.90 -3.69
CA ILE A 75 9.52 1.77 -4.24
C ILE A 75 8.65 1.04 -3.22
N ILE A 76 7.47 1.57 -2.93
CA ILE A 76 6.54 1.07 -1.93
C ILE A 76 5.26 0.60 -2.63
N LEU A 77 5.01 -0.70 -2.55
CA LEU A 77 3.78 -1.32 -3.00
C LEU A 77 2.80 -1.36 -1.82
N THR A 78 1.76 -0.51 -1.83
CA THR A 78 0.90 -0.26 -0.66
C THR A 78 -0.54 0.04 -1.07
N PRO A 79 -1.56 -0.33 -0.26
CA PRO A 79 -2.94 0.07 -0.53
C PRO A 79 -3.21 1.54 -0.20
N GLU A 80 -2.45 2.10 0.74
CA GLU A 80 -2.59 3.47 1.22
C GLU A 80 -1.22 4.15 1.13
N GLY A 81 -1.14 5.38 0.60
CA GLY A 81 0.11 6.16 0.55
C GLY A 81 0.65 6.52 1.96
N ASP A 82 1.53 7.52 2.06
CA ASP A 82 2.03 7.94 3.37
C ASP A 82 0.94 8.61 4.22
N ARG A 83 0.33 7.86 5.14
CA ARG A 83 -0.72 8.37 6.06
C ARG A 83 -0.32 9.55 6.95
N THR A 84 0.97 9.85 7.07
CA THR A 84 1.45 11.02 7.84
C THR A 84 1.62 12.26 6.98
N ASP A 85 1.49 12.12 5.66
CA ASP A 85 1.46 13.23 4.74
C ASP A 85 0.20 14.07 4.96
N LYS A 86 0.40 15.30 5.41
CA LYS A 86 -0.68 16.26 5.68
C LYS A 86 -0.94 17.22 4.53
N ARG A 87 -0.30 17.02 3.37
CA ARG A 87 -0.56 17.84 2.17
C ARG A 87 -2.01 17.64 1.74
N GLY A 88 -2.74 18.72 1.50
CA GLY A 88 -4.15 18.69 1.07
C GLY A 88 -4.40 18.18 -0.34
N ILE A 89 -3.44 17.46 -0.94
CA ILE A 89 -3.51 16.94 -2.31
C ILE A 89 -3.58 15.41 -2.32
N SER A 90 -2.48 14.74 -2.00
CA SER A 90 -2.35 13.29 -2.00
C SER A 90 -1.12 12.87 -1.20
N ALA A 91 -1.28 11.80 -0.44
CA ALA A 91 -0.22 11.08 0.24
C ALA A 91 0.60 10.17 -0.69
N PHE A 92 0.22 10.10 -1.97
CA PHE A 92 0.86 9.29 -3.00
C PHE A 92 2.04 10.02 -3.62
N ASN A 93 3.17 9.34 -3.73
CA ASN A 93 4.33 9.79 -4.46
C ASN A 93 4.48 9.03 -5.78
N THR A 94 4.25 9.72 -6.90
CA THR A 94 4.27 9.16 -8.26
C THR A 94 5.57 8.48 -8.66
N TRP A 95 6.69 8.82 -8.00
CA TRP A 95 8.01 8.29 -8.33
C TRP A 95 8.38 7.03 -7.57
N LYS A 96 7.68 6.71 -6.49
CA LYS A 96 8.04 5.60 -5.60
C LYS A 96 6.87 4.79 -5.09
N ASP A 97 5.65 5.27 -5.14
CA ASP A 97 4.50 4.53 -4.62
C ASP A 97 3.79 3.81 -5.77
N ILE A 98 3.47 2.54 -5.56
CA ILE A 98 2.60 1.75 -6.43
C ILE A 98 1.38 1.37 -5.59
N ILE A 99 0.20 1.82 -6.02
CA ILE A 99 -1.04 1.48 -5.31
C ILE A 99 -1.50 0.09 -5.72
N ILE A 100 -1.69 -0.78 -4.72
CA ILE A 100 -2.38 -2.05 -4.88
C ILE A 100 -3.78 -1.97 -4.29
N PRO A 101 -4.75 -2.73 -4.82
CA PRO A 101 -6.02 -2.87 -4.12
C PRO A 101 -5.79 -3.31 -2.67
N GLY A 102 -6.54 -2.70 -1.74
CA GLY A 102 -6.61 -3.19 -0.37
C GLY A 102 -7.29 -4.56 -0.30
N ASN A 103 -7.71 -4.96 0.91
CA ASN A 103 -8.47 -6.19 1.09
C ASN A 103 -9.76 -6.14 0.26
N VAL A 104 -9.78 -6.84 -0.87
CA VAL A 104 -10.96 -7.02 -1.73
C VAL A 104 -11.69 -8.29 -1.28
N ASP A 105 -13.01 -8.28 -1.42
CA ASP A 105 -13.82 -9.47 -1.12
C ASP A 105 -13.40 -10.62 -2.06
N ASP A 106 -13.28 -11.84 -1.52
CA ASP A 106 -12.91 -13.04 -2.27
C ASP A 106 -13.79 -13.26 -3.52
N SER A 107 -15.07 -12.87 -3.44
CA SER A 107 -16.02 -12.94 -4.54
C SER A 107 -15.71 -11.99 -5.70
N MET A 108 -14.79 -11.04 -5.52
CA MET A 108 -14.32 -10.14 -6.57
C MET A 108 -13.12 -10.70 -7.36
N VAL A 109 -12.44 -11.72 -6.84
CA VAL A 109 -11.21 -12.28 -7.43
C VAL A 109 -11.36 -13.74 -7.89
N LYS A 110 -12.33 -14.48 -7.34
CA LYS A 110 -12.59 -15.88 -7.70
C LYS A 110 -13.30 -15.98 -9.07
N PRO A 111 -12.72 -16.68 -10.07
CA PRO A 111 -13.28 -16.77 -11.43
C PRO A 111 -14.65 -17.46 -11.50
N ASP A 112 -14.86 -18.42 -10.61
CA ASP A 112 -16.03 -19.31 -10.48
C ASP A 112 -17.18 -18.67 -9.69
N ALA A 113 -16.93 -17.59 -8.97
CA ALA A 113 -17.90 -16.90 -8.13
C ALA A 113 -17.75 -15.37 -8.21
N ARG A 114 -17.65 -14.82 -9.44
CA ARG A 114 -17.63 -13.36 -9.65
C ARG A 114 -18.98 -12.75 -9.26
N ALA A 115 -19.12 -12.36 -8.00
CA ALA A 115 -20.27 -11.58 -7.55
C ALA A 115 -20.34 -10.22 -8.29
N VAL A 116 -19.21 -9.76 -8.83
CA VAL A 116 -19.10 -8.52 -9.59
C VAL A 116 -18.20 -8.72 -10.81
N GLN A 117 -18.68 -8.34 -11.99
CA GLN A 117 -17.83 -8.20 -13.18
C GLN A 117 -17.30 -6.75 -13.24
N PRO A 118 -15.97 -6.53 -13.24
CA PRO A 118 -15.41 -5.19 -13.34
C PRO A 118 -15.85 -4.53 -14.64
N ILE A 119 -16.53 -3.39 -14.54
CA ILE A 119 -16.93 -2.61 -15.70
C ILE A 119 -15.64 -2.05 -16.35
N PRO A 120 -15.42 -2.21 -17.67
CA PRO A 120 -14.30 -1.58 -18.38
C PRO A 120 -14.27 -0.08 -18.13
N LEU A 121 -13.08 0.52 -18.01
CA LEU A 121 -12.93 1.95 -17.68
C LEU A 121 -13.78 2.85 -18.59
N THR A 122 -13.80 2.56 -19.89
CA THR A 122 -14.60 3.27 -20.92
C THR A 122 -16.10 3.18 -20.73
N LYS A 123 -16.58 2.22 -19.93
CA LYS A 123 -18.00 2.01 -19.59
C LYS A 123 -18.32 2.43 -18.16
N ARG A 124 -17.35 2.89 -17.38
CA ARG A 124 -17.58 3.39 -16.02
C ARG A 124 -18.16 4.79 -16.11
N LYS A 125 -19.43 4.92 -15.74
CA LYS A 125 -20.09 6.22 -15.56
C LYS A 125 -19.48 7.00 -14.39
N TYR A 126 -18.89 6.26 -13.44
CA TYR A 126 -18.35 6.77 -12.19
C TYR A 126 -16.86 6.49 -12.07
N LEU A 127 -16.07 7.53 -11.81
CA LEU A 127 -14.60 7.46 -11.77
C LEU A 127 -14.06 7.28 -10.36
N ALA A 128 -14.86 7.53 -9.32
CA ALA A 128 -14.47 7.27 -7.94
C ALA A 128 -15.40 6.27 -7.23
N ASN A 129 -14.81 5.39 -6.43
CA ASN A 129 -15.55 4.48 -5.57
C ASN A 129 -14.92 4.49 -4.17
N PHE A 130 -15.76 4.58 -3.13
CA PHE A 130 -15.33 4.52 -1.74
C PHE A 130 -15.81 3.21 -1.13
N LEU A 131 -14.88 2.31 -0.83
CA LEU A 131 -15.14 1.06 -0.12
C LEU A 131 -14.42 1.10 1.23
N GLY A 132 -15.18 1.29 2.31
CA GLY A 132 -14.61 1.35 3.65
C GLY A 132 -15.60 1.76 4.74
N ARG A 133 -15.15 1.75 6.00
CA ARG A 133 -15.97 2.19 7.14
C ARG A 133 -15.91 3.72 7.28
N ALA A 134 -17.08 4.37 7.36
CA ALA A 134 -17.15 5.82 7.55
C ALA A 134 -16.62 6.28 8.92
N GLN A 135 -16.78 5.47 9.97
CA GLN A 135 -16.22 5.70 11.33
C GLN A 135 -16.50 7.11 11.91
N GLY A 136 -17.63 7.73 11.57
CA GLY A 136 -17.97 9.08 12.02
C GLY A 136 -17.05 10.19 11.51
N LYS A 137 -16.16 9.92 10.55
CA LYS A 137 -15.22 10.91 10.03
C LYS A 137 -15.93 11.81 9.01
N VAL A 138 -15.93 13.12 9.27
CA VAL A 138 -16.66 14.14 8.47
C VAL A 138 -16.43 13.96 6.97
N GLY A 139 -15.18 13.81 6.52
CA GLY A 139 -14.88 13.62 5.09
C GLY A 139 -15.46 12.34 4.49
N ARG A 140 -15.46 11.23 5.23
CA ARG A 140 -16.02 9.95 4.76
C ARG A 140 -17.54 9.97 4.76
N LEU A 141 -18.14 10.58 5.78
CA LEU A 141 -19.58 10.83 5.82
C LEU A 141 -20.00 11.70 4.64
N LYS A 142 -19.20 12.72 4.32
CA LYS A 142 -19.46 13.58 3.16
C LYS A 142 -19.37 12.82 1.84
N LEU A 143 -18.41 11.91 1.67
CA LEU A 143 -18.35 11.03 0.51
C LEU A 143 -19.60 10.14 0.38
N VAL A 144 -20.11 9.61 1.49
CA VAL A 144 -21.35 8.82 1.50
C VAL A 144 -22.57 9.68 1.16
N GLU A 145 -22.66 10.91 1.68
CA GLU A 145 -23.71 11.87 1.31
C GLU A 145 -23.64 12.24 -0.17
N LEU A 146 -22.45 12.57 -0.68
CA LEU A 146 -22.25 12.93 -2.08
C LEU A 146 -22.58 11.76 -3.00
N ALA A 147 -22.20 10.53 -2.65
CA ALA A 147 -22.57 9.34 -3.40
C ALA A 147 -24.10 9.11 -3.44
N LYS A 148 -24.83 9.52 -2.39
CA LYS A 148 -26.30 9.49 -2.37
C LYS A 148 -26.94 10.64 -3.15
N GLN A 149 -26.37 11.84 -3.10
CA GLN A 149 -26.88 13.03 -3.78
C GLN A 149 -26.59 13.01 -5.28
N TYR A 150 -25.43 12.46 -5.64
CA TYR A 150 -24.92 12.42 -7.01
C TYR A 150 -24.53 10.99 -7.37
N PRO A 151 -25.48 10.03 -7.32
CA PRO A 151 -25.18 8.67 -7.76
C PRO A 151 -24.64 8.73 -9.18
N ASP A 152 -25.22 9.61 -10.02
CA ASP A 152 -24.94 10.17 -11.34
C ASP A 152 -23.56 10.74 -11.77
N LYS A 153 -22.76 11.28 -10.85
CA LYS A 153 -21.77 12.32 -11.25
C LYS A 153 -20.36 12.18 -10.67
N VAL A 154 -20.00 11.03 -10.11
CA VAL A 154 -18.68 10.84 -9.48
C VAL A 154 -17.85 9.83 -10.25
#